data_AF-A0A218WJI1-F1
#
_entry.id   AF-A0A218WJI1-F1
#
_cell.length_a   1.000
_cell.length_b   1.000
_cell.length_c   1.000
_cell.angle_alpha   90.00
_cell.angle_beta   90.00
_cell.angle_gamma   90.00
#
_symmetry.space_group_name_H-M   'P 1'
#
loop_
_entity.id
_entity.type
_entity.pdbx_description
1 polymer ?
#
loop_
_entity_poly.entity_id
_entity_poly.type
_entity_poly.pdbx_seq_one_letter_code
_entity_poly.pdbx_strand_id
1 'polypeptide(L)'
;MVFFCLNSSSATRVAIIFFIIAVSQVLCDGKTTQEWIKDICMHTYVPAEFVFCSKTFDEHIKSPDTDIVGLAQITIEQSLYNATNTQNLVLSLLKDATGPAPLKDALITCKSSYKTLVESFQQASSYFSQNDYQKVIDTESPGSLAQDKCHRSLTKVPRSDPLNSLVESDSQMRILVSMSLVTAKYLVSP
;
A
#
# COMPACT_ATOMS: atom_id res chain seq x y z
N MET A 1 -12.95 -8.84 33.30
CA MET A 1 -13.48 -10.07 32.67
C MET A 1 -14.97 -9.84 32.44
N VAL A 2 -15.35 -9.53 31.21
CA VAL A 2 -15.96 -10.47 30.23
C VAL A 2 -17.32 -10.96 30.71
N PHE A 3 -18.38 -10.45 30.08
CA PHE A 3 -19.76 -10.84 30.32
C PHE A 3 -20.06 -12.21 29.69
N PHE A 4 -20.61 -13.12 30.50
CA PHE A 4 -21.23 -14.37 30.06
C PHE A 4 -22.72 -14.16 29.77
N CYS A 5 -23.20 -14.70 28.66
CA CYS A 5 -24.63 -14.86 28.38
C CYS A 5 -25.20 -16.05 29.17
N LEU A 6 -26.36 -15.85 29.80
CA LEU A 6 -27.16 -16.90 30.46
C LEU A 6 -28.62 -16.83 29.96
N ASN A 7 -29.20 -17.98 29.62
CA ASN A 7 -30.59 -18.27 29.98
C ASN A 7 -30.85 -19.79 30.09
N SER A 8 -31.77 -20.13 30.98
CA SER A 8 -32.00 -21.43 31.65
C SER A 8 -33.25 -22.14 31.12
N SER A 9 -33.24 -23.48 31.06
CA SER A 9 -34.33 -24.33 31.58
C SER A 9 -33.90 -25.80 31.70
N SER A 10 -34.34 -26.47 32.76
CA SER A 10 -33.77 -27.66 33.37
C SER A 10 -34.38 -28.99 32.91
N ALA A 11 -33.53 -30.03 32.79
CA ALA A 11 -33.74 -31.49 32.93
C ALA A 11 -32.86 -32.19 31.87
N THR A 12 -31.92 -33.09 32.13
CA THR A 12 -31.83 -34.13 33.16
C THR A 12 -30.36 -34.58 33.22
N ARG A 13 -29.88 -34.89 34.43
CA ARG A 13 -28.49 -35.22 34.75
C ARG A 13 -28.06 -36.52 34.04
N VAL A 14 -26.91 -36.50 33.34
CA VAL A 14 -25.93 -37.62 33.13
C VAL A 14 -24.83 -37.28 32.08
N ALA A 15 -24.93 -36.21 31.28
CA ALA A 15 -23.95 -35.89 30.22
C ALA A 15 -22.87 -34.83 30.58
N ILE A 16 -22.30 -34.87 31.80
CA ILE A 16 -21.47 -33.74 32.32
C ILE A 16 -19.98 -33.80 31.91
N ILE A 17 -19.46 -34.91 31.35
CA ILE A 17 -18.01 -35.02 31.04
C ILE A 17 -17.68 -34.82 29.54
N PHE A 18 -18.63 -34.96 28.61
CA PHE A 18 -18.38 -34.74 27.18
C PHE A 18 -18.74 -33.33 26.67
N PHE A 19 -19.34 -32.48 27.50
CA PHE A 19 -19.83 -31.15 27.10
C PHE A 19 -18.85 -29.99 27.37
N ILE A 20 -17.67 -30.26 27.94
CA ILE A 20 -16.69 -29.20 28.29
C ILE A 20 -15.76 -28.85 27.10
N ILE A 21 -15.71 -29.68 26.05
CA ILE A 21 -14.83 -29.42 24.88
C ILE A 21 -15.50 -28.50 23.83
N ALA A 22 -16.80 -28.20 23.95
CA ALA A 22 -17.57 -27.54 22.90
C ALA A 22 -17.71 -26.01 23.02
N VAL A 23 -17.12 -25.35 24.03
CA VAL A 23 -17.32 -23.90 24.25
C VAL A 23 -16.02 -23.20 24.58
N SER A 24 -15.32 -22.70 23.55
CA SER A 24 -14.65 -21.36 23.54
C SER A 24 -13.79 -21.14 22.29
N GLN A 25 -14.37 -21.36 21.11
CA GLN A 25 -13.90 -20.67 19.91
C GLN A 25 -14.97 -19.67 19.49
N VAL A 26 -15.11 -18.60 20.28
CA VAL A 26 -15.62 -17.35 19.73
C VAL A 26 -14.47 -16.82 18.89
N LEU A 27 -14.33 -17.33 17.66
CA LEU A 27 -13.55 -16.68 16.64
C LEU A 27 -14.25 -15.34 16.41
N CYS A 28 -13.64 -14.24 16.85
CA CYS A 28 -13.99 -12.95 16.29
C CYS A 28 -13.78 -13.09 14.78
N ASP A 29 -14.86 -13.09 14.01
CA ASP A 29 -14.89 -13.31 12.56
C ASP A 29 -14.32 -12.07 11.84
N GLY A 30 -13.04 -11.79 12.10
CA GLY A 30 -12.26 -10.74 11.51
C GLY A 30 -11.34 -11.31 10.45
N LYS A 31 -11.18 -10.58 9.35
CA LYS A 31 -10.29 -10.95 8.26
C LYS A 31 -8.84 -11.05 8.76
N THR A 32 -8.17 -12.14 8.41
CA THR A 32 -6.75 -12.37 8.69
C THR A 32 -5.86 -11.44 7.88
N THR A 33 -4.62 -11.22 8.33
CA THR A 33 -3.59 -10.45 7.60
C THR A 33 -3.42 -10.93 6.15
N GLN A 34 -3.43 -12.24 5.93
CA GLN A 34 -3.26 -12.84 4.60
C GLN A 34 -4.47 -12.60 3.69
N GLU A 35 -5.67 -12.65 4.24
CA GLU A 35 -6.88 -12.28 3.50
C GLU A 35 -6.90 -10.78 3.18
N TRP A 36 -6.39 -9.91 4.06
CA TRP A 36 -6.21 -8.49 3.74
C TRP A 36 -5.21 -8.27 2.61
N ILE A 37 -4.02 -8.89 2.68
CA ILE A 37 -3.01 -8.79 1.63
C ILE A 37 -3.59 -9.24 0.30
N LYS A 38 -4.27 -10.40 0.28
CA LYS A 38 -4.88 -10.92 -0.93
C LYS A 38 -5.87 -9.92 -1.52
N ASP A 39 -6.76 -9.37 -0.70
CA ASP A 39 -7.76 -8.42 -1.16
C ASP A 39 -7.15 -7.11 -1.63
N ILE A 40 -6.10 -6.60 -0.98
CA ILE A 40 -5.36 -5.41 -1.40
C ILE A 40 -4.68 -5.66 -2.76
N CYS A 41 -3.96 -6.77 -2.90
CA CYS A 41 -3.19 -7.07 -4.10
C CYS A 41 -4.06 -7.51 -5.29
N MET A 42 -5.26 -8.05 -5.05
CA MET A 42 -6.20 -8.44 -6.11
C MET A 42 -6.83 -7.25 -6.85
N HIS A 43 -6.69 -6.02 -6.34
CA HIS A 43 -7.07 -4.81 -7.10
C HIS A 43 -6.18 -4.56 -8.31
N THR A 44 -5.07 -5.31 -8.44
CA THR A 44 -4.18 -5.27 -9.60
C THR A 44 -4.48 -6.45 -10.53
N TYR A 45 -5.09 -6.20 -11.70
CA TYR A 45 -5.43 -7.25 -12.68
C TYR A 45 -4.21 -7.80 -13.46
N VAL A 46 -3.00 -7.51 -12.99
CA VAL A 46 -1.74 -7.86 -13.66
C VAL A 46 -0.92 -8.77 -12.73
N PRO A 47 -0.58 -10.01 -13.12
CA PRO A 47 0.11 -10.96 -12.23
C PRO A 47 1.43 -10.44 -11.64
N ALA A 48 2.20 -9.67 -12.42
CA ALA A 48 3.45 -9.07 -11.95
C ALA A 48 3.22 -8.00 -10.86
N GLU A 49 2.12 -7.25 -10.94
CA GLU A 49 1.74 -6.25 -9.93
C GLU A 49 1.33 -6.94 -8.62
N PHE A 50 0.62 -8.07 -8.72
CA PHE A 50 0.27 -8.91 -7.56
C PHE A 50 1.53 -9.41 -6.84
N VAL A 51 2.51 -9.95 -7.57
CA VAL A 51 3.77 -10.46 -7.00
C VAL A 51 4.55 -9.36 -6.29
N PHE A 52 4.63 -8.17 -6.89
CA PHE A 52 5.28 -7.03 -6.25
C PHE A 52 4.55 -6.60 -4.97
N CYS A 53 3.21 -6.54 -5.02
CA CYS A 53 2.37 -6.18 -3.89
C CYS A 53 2.52 -7.16 -2.71
N SER A 54 2.41 -8.47 -2.97
CA SER A 54 2.54 -9.49 -1.93
C SER A 54 3.93 -9.47 -1.31
N LYS A 55 4.97 -9.40 -2.16
CA LYS A 55 6.37 -9.32 -1.71
C LYS A 55 6.62 -8.11 -0.83
N THR A 56 6.05 -6.95 -1.17
CA THR A 56 6.19 -5.73 -0.37
C THR A 56 5.69 -5.95 1.06
N PHE A 57 4.57 -6.64 1.24
CA PHE A 57 4.06 -6.98 2.57
C PHE A 57 4.90 -8.04 3.28
N ASP A 58 5.27 -9.12 2.57
CA ASP A 58 6.09 -10.20 3.14
C ASP A 58 7.43 -9.68 3.71
N GLU A 59 8.01 -8.68 3.06
CA GLU A 59 9.29 -8.08 3.48
C GLU A 59 9.16 -7.10 4.66
N HIS A 60 7.97 -6.56 4.93
CA HIS A 60 7.80 -5.42 5.86
C HIS A 60 6.82 -5.67 7.01
N ILE A 61 6.03 -6.73 6.96
CA ILE A 61 5.18 -7.14 8.09
C ILE A 61 6.06 -7.65 9.24
N LYS A 62 5.74 -7.20 10.46
CA LYS A 62 6.47 -7.57 11.68
C LYS A 62 5.79 -8.67 12.49
N SER A 63 4.51 -8.93 12.23
CA SER A 63 3.69 -9.89 12.97
C SER A 63 2.66 -10.55 12.05
N PRO A 64 2.37 -11.85 12.20
CA PRO A 64 1.30 -12.51 11.45
C PRO A 64 -0.09 -11.92 11.70
N ASP A 65 -0.27 -11.14 12.77
CA ASP A 65 -1.53 -10.52 13.18
C ASP A 65 -1.63 -9.03 12.79
N THR A 66 -0.86 -8.57 11.79
CA THR A 66 -0.93 -7.18 11.28
C THR A 66 -2.30 -6.90 10.65
N ASP A 67 -3.08 -6.03 11.28
CA ASP A 67 -4.38 -5.60 10.79
C ASP A 67 -4.29 -4.60 9.61
N ILE A 68 -5.44 -4.19 9.09
CA ILE A 68 -5.52 -3.26 7.97
C ILE A 68 -4.88 -1.89 8.25
N VAL A 69 -4.82 -1.46 9.52
CA VAL A 69 -4.12 -0.22 9.91
C VAL A 69 -2.63 -0.41 9.73
N GLY A 70 -2.06 -1.50 10.24
CA GLY A 70 -0.64 -1.81 10.05
C GLY A 70 -0.26 -2.01 8.58
N LEU A 71 -1.13 -2.64 7.78
CA LEU A 71 -0.91 -2.77 6.34
C LEU A 71 -0.94 -1.41 5.63
N ALA A 72 -1.87 -0.52 5.99
CA ALA A 72 -1.93 0.84 5.46
C ALA A 72 -0.68 1.66 5.82
N GLN A 73 -0.14 1.48 7.03
CA GLN A 73 1.11 2.13 7.41
C GLN A 73 2.27 1.68 6.51
N ILE A 74 2.38 0.36 6.26
CA ILE A 74 3.42 -0.20 5.39
C ILE A 74 3.32 0.39 3.97
N THR A 75 2.12 0.47 3.40
CA THR A 75 1.93 0.99 2.02
C THR A 75 2.33 2.46 1.91
N ILE A 76 2.00 3.29 2.89
CA ILE A 76 2.40 4.71 2.93
C ILE A 76 3.92 4.84 3.09
N GLU A 77 4.53 4.08 3.99
CA GLU A 77 5.99 4.11 4.24
C GLU A 77 6.78 3.69 2.99
N GLN A 78 6.37 2.58 2.35
CA GLN A 78 7.03 2.09 1.14
C GLN A 78 6.82 3.01 -0.05
N SER A 79 5.64 3.64 -0.16
CA SER A 79 5.37 4.66 -1.17
C SER A 79 6.28 5.87 -1.01
N LEU A 80 6.44 6.38 0.22
CA LEU A 80 7.31 7.51 0.51
C LEU A 80 8.79 7.17 0.23
N TYR A 81 9.23 5.98 0.64
CA TYR A 81 10.58 5.50 0.40
C TYR A 81 10.89 5.39 -1.09
N ASN A 82 10.01 4.73 -1.87
CA ASN A 82 10.17 4.59 -3.31
C ASN A 82 10.17 5.98 -3.98
N ALA A 83 9.18 6.83 -3.68
CA ALA A 83 9.08 8.18 -4.26
C ALA A 83 10.35 9.02 -4.02
N THR A 84 10.90 8.98 -2.81
CA THR A 84 12.12 9.69 -2.45
C THR A 84 13.32 9.17 -3.24
N ASN A 85 13.48 7.85 -3.33
CA ASN A 85 14.58 7.24 -4.07
C ASN A 85 14.48 7.48 -5.57
N THR A 86 13.28 7.40 -6.15
CA THR A 86 13.10 7.72 -7.57
C THR A 86 13.36 9.19 -7.84
N GLN A 87 12.94 10.10 -6.95
CA GLN A 87 13.26 11.52 -7.09
C GLN A 87 14.77 11.74 -7.14
N ASN A 88 15.53 11.08 -6.25
CA ASN A 88 16.99 11.14 -6.24
C ASN A 88 17.60 10.60 -7.54
N LEU A 89 17.08 9.47 -8.04
CA LEU A 89 17.51 8.90 -9.32
C LEU A 89 17.25 9.86 -10.49
N VAL A 90 16.06 10.46 -10.56
CA VAL A 90 15.72 11.47 -11.57
C VAL A 90 16.68 12.66 -11.49
N LEU A 91 16.98 13.15 -10.29
CA LEU A 91 17.91 14.26 -10.09
C LEU A 91 19.34 13.89 -10.51
N SER A 92 19.78 12.65 -10.30
CA SER A 92 21.07 12.16 -10.78
C SER A 92 21.08 12.12 -12.31
N LEU A 93 20.10 11.47 -12.93
CA LEU A 93 19.97 11.37 -14.38
C LEU A 93 19.88 12.75 -15.05
N LEU A 94 19.24 13.73 -14.42
CA LEU A 94 19.19 15.11 -14.93
C LEU A 94 20.54 15.83 -14.91
N LYS A 95 21.39 15.56 -13.92
CA LYS A 95 22.74 16.14 -13.86
C LYS A 95 23.62 15.56 -14.96
N ASP A 96 23.48 14.27 -15.21
CA ASP A 96 24.29 13.52 -16.18
C ASP A 96 23.70 13.58 -17.60
N ALA A 97 22.48 14.11 -17.75
CA ALA A 97 21.79 14.24 -19.03
C ALA A 97 22.48 15.28 -19.94
N THR A 98 23.50 14.84 -20.67
CA THR A 98 23.98 15.46 -21.91
C THR A 98 23.18 15.00 -23.13
N GLY A 99 22.11 14.22 -22.91
CA GLY A 99 21.37 13.48 -23.94
C GLY A 99 20.37 14.30 -24.77
N PRO A 100 19.63 13.62 -25.68
CA PRO A 100 18.65 14.24 -26.57
C PRO A 100 17.56 15.02 -25.82
N ALA A 101 17.08 16.12 -26.39
CA ALA A 101 16.03 16.96 -25.78
C ALA A 101 14.81 16.18 -25.23
N PRO A 102 14.28 15.13 -25.92
CA PRO A 102 13.15 14.35 -25.40
C PRO A 102 13.42 13.66 -24.05
N LEU A 103 14.64 13.18 -23.81
CA LEU A 103 15.02 12.56 -22.54
C LEU A 103 15.02 13.61 -21.43
N LYS A 104 15.62 14.78 -21.69
CA LYS A 104 15.70 15.87 -20.71
C LYS A 104 14.30 16.35 -20.32
N ASP A 105 13.40 16.51 -21.27
CA ASP A 105 12.02 16.94 -21.02
C ASP A 105 11.23 15.90 -20.20
N ALA A 106 11.42 14.61 -20.50
CA ALA A 106 10.83 13.54 -19.73
C ALA A 106 11.33 13.54 -18.28
N LEU A 107 12.64 13.70 -18.08
CA LEU A 107 13.25 13.77 -16.76
C LEU A 107 12.82 15.02 -15.96
N ILE A 108 12.66 16.18 -16.61
CA ILE A 108 12.12 17.39 -15.98
C ILE A 108 10.68 17.15 -15.52
N THR A 109 9.86 16.51 -16.36
CA THR A 109 8.48 16.12 -15.99
C THR A 109 8.50 15.20 -14.77
N CYS A 110 9.32 14.15 -14.80
CA CYS A 110 9.46 13.22 -13.69
C CYS A 110 9.96 13.90 -12.41
N LYS A 111 10.88 14.87 -12.50
CA LYS A 111 11.36 15.62 -11.34
C LYS A 111 10.21 16.36 -10.64
N SER A 112 9.37 17.03 -11.43
CA SER A 112 8.17 17.70 -10.90
C SER A 112 7.20 16.71 -10.30
N SER A 113 6.92 15.62 -11.01
CA SER A 113 5.98 14.58 -10.56
C SER A 113 6.41 13.94 -9.25
N TYR A 114 7.67 13.56 -9.12
CA TYR A 114 8.19 12.93 -7.91
C TYR A 114 8.34 13.88 -6.74
N LYS A 115 8.57 15.18 -6.99
CA LYS A 115 8.44 16.19 -5.93
C LYS A 115 7.02 16.21 -5.36
N THR A 116 6.01 16.24 -6.22
CA THR A 116 4.61 16.18 -5.78
C THR A 116 4.29 14.88 -5.06
N LEU A 117 4.76 13.72 -5.54
CA LEU A 117 4.55 12.44 -4.85
C LEU A 117 5.16 12.42 -3.45
N VAL A 118 6.40 12.88 -3.30
CA VAL A 118 7.05 12.96 -1.98
C VAL A 118 6.26 13.85 -1.02
N GLU A 119 5.84 15.03 -1.48
CA GLU A 119 5.02 15.95 -0.68
C GLU A 119 3.67 15.33 -0.31
N SER A 120 3.01 14.64 -1.25
CA SER A 120 1.75 13.93 -1.02
C SER A 120 1.90 12.84 0.04
N PHE A 121 2.92 11.98 -0.05
CA PHE A 121 3.09 10.88 0.90
C PHE A 121 3.59 11.33 2.28
N GLN A 122 4.33 12.45 2.36
CA GLN A 122 4.65 13.08 3.64
C GLN A 122 3.38 13.59 4.35
N GLN A 123 2.49 14.24 3.60
CA GLN A 123 1.21 14.70 4.14
C GLN A 123 0.28 13.53 4.48
N ALA A 124 0.21 12.51 3.62
CA ALA A 124 -0.55 11.28 3.88
C ALA A 124 -0.09 10.61 5.17
N SER A 125 1.23 10.47 5.40
CA SER A 125 1.78 9.96 6.66
C SER A 125 1.35 10.79 7.87
N SER A 126 1.34 12.13 7.75
CA SER A 126 0.85 13.02 8.80
C SER A 126 -0.64 12.82 9.09
N TYR A 127 -1.50 12.77 8.07
CA TYR A 127 -2.94 12.53 8.25
C TYR A 127 -3.24 11.13 8.77
N PHE A 128 -2.50 10.13 8.31
CA PHE A 128 -2.60 8.76 8.79
C PHE A 128 -2.32 8.68 10.30
N SER A 129 -1.27 9.36 10.79
CA SER A 129 -0.96 9.43 12.23
C SER A 129 -2.06 10.10 13.07
N GLN A 130 -2.92 10.90 12.44
CA GLN A 130 -4.08 11.55 13.05
C GLN A 130 -5.38 10.72 12.87
N ASN A 131 -5.30 9.53 12.27
CA ASN A 131 -6.43 8.70 11.86
C ASN A 131 -7.40 9.38 10.89
N ASP A 132 -6.94 10.40 10.15
CA ASP A 132 -7.72 11.11 9.14
C ASP A 132 -7.55 10.44 7.77
N TYR A 133 -8.09 9.22 7.64
CA TYR A 133 -7.91 8.39 6.45
C TYR A 133 -8.58 8.96 5.20
N GLN A 134 -9.60 9.80 5.36
CA GLN A 134 -10.20 10.51 4.23
C GLN A 134 -9.19 11.49 3.63
N LYS A 135 -8.46 12.25 4.46
CA LYS A 135 -7.41 13.15 3.96
C LYS A 135 -6.21 12.42 3.37
N VAL A 136 -5.92 11.19 3.79
CA VAL A 136 -4.94 10.33 3.11
C VAL A 136 -5.36 10.13 1.65
N ILE A 137 -6.61 9.71 1.41
CA ILE A 137 -7.15 9.51 0.05
C ILE A 137 -7.12 10.81 -0.75
N ASP A 138 -7.57 11.91 -0.15
CA ASP A 138 -7.67 13.22 -0.82
C ASP A 138 -6.29 13.75 -1.23
N THR A 139 -5.24 13.42 -0.48
CA THR A 139 -3.88 13.89 -0.71
C THR A 139 -3.09 13.00 -1.68
N GLU A 140 -3.32 11.69 -1.64
CA GLU A 140 -2.67 10.72 -2.53
C GLU A 140 -3.26 10.70 -3.92
N SER A 141 -4.56 11.00 -4.08
CA SER A 141 -5.22 10.99 -5.38
C SER A 141 -4.57 11.96 -6.38
N PRO A 142 -4.26 13.23 -6.05
CA PRO A 142 -3.46 14.09 -6.91
C PRO A 142 -2.04 13.56 -7.17
N GLY A 143 -1.43 12.88 -6.19
CA GLY A 143 -0.13 12.23 -6.32
C GLY A 143 -0.12 11.15 -7.40
N SER A 144 -1.19 10.33 -7.46
CA SER A 144 -1.36 9.31 -8.52
C SER A 144 -1.33 9.92 -9.93
N LEU A 145 -1.97 11.08 -10.11
CA LEU A 145 -1.97 11.80 -11.39
C LEU A 145 -0.57 12.34 -11.73
N ALA A 146 0.22 12.70 -10.72
CA ALA A 146 1.60 13.11 -10.91
C ALA A 146 2.47 11.93 -11.35
N GLN A 147 2.32 10.76 -10.75
CA GLN A 147 3.00 9.52 -11.16
C GLN A 147 2.71 9.19 -12.64
N ASP A 148 1.44 9.19 -13.02
CA ASP A 148 0.99 8.94 -14.40
C ASP A 148 1.65 9.88 -15.42
N LYS A 149 1.91 11.15 -15.05
CA LYS A 149 2.59 12.11 -15.93
C LYS A 149 4.04 11.73 -16.18
N CYS A 150 4.77 11.27 -15.15
CA CYS A 150 6.14 10.78 -15.34
C CYS A 150 6.13 9.54 -16.23
N HIS A 151 5.28 8.56 -15.90
CA HIS A 151 5.12 7.33 -16.67
C HIS A 151 4.93 7.59 -18.17
N ARG A 152 3.94 8.42 -18.52
CA ARG A 152 3.64 8.79 -19.92
C ARG A 152 4.76 9.54 -20.62
N SER A 153 5.60 10.26 -19.89
CA SER A 153 6.77 10.91 -20.47
C SER A 153 7.89 9.92 -20.74
N LEU A 154 8.08 8.93 -19.86
CA LEU A 154 9.09 7.88 -20.02
C LEU A 154 8.77 6.94 -21.18
N THR A 155 7.50 6.67 -21.48
CA THR A 155 7.12 5.82 -22.63
C THR A 155 7.49 6.42 -24.00
N LYS A 156 7.78 7.72 -24.06
CA LYS A 156 8.16 8.44 -25.29
C LYS A 156 9.66 8.42 -25.57
N VAL A 157 10.45 7.88 -24.64
CA VAL A 157 11.91 7.90 -24.73
C VAL A 157 12.43 6.47 -24.92
N PRO A 158 13.39 6.23 -25.82
CA PRO A 158 14.02 4.91 -25.96
C PRO A 158 14.66 4.45 -24.65
N ARG A 159 14.50 3.16 -24.34
CA ARG A 159 15.10 2.55 -23.15
C ARG A 159 16.61 2.45 -23.28
N SER A 160 17.32 2.85 -22.22
CA SER A 160 18.77 2.73 -22.10
C SER A 160 19.15 2.58 -20.61
N ASP A 161 20.36 2.12 -20.33
CA ASP A 161 20.93 2.25 -18.98
C ASP A 161 21.43 3.70 -18.80
N PRO A 162 21.10 4.44 -17.71
CA PRO A 162 20.41 4.02 -16.47
C PRO A 162 18.90 4.32 -16.44
N LEU A 163 18.30 4.71 -17.56
CA LEU A 163 16.86 5.00 -17.67
C LEU A 163 15.99 3.79 -17.31
N ASN A 164 16.46 2.56 -17.56
CA ASN A 164 15.74 1.35 -17.20
C ASN A 164 15.40 1.27 -15.70
N SER A 165 16.34 1.67 -14.83
CA SER A 165 16.11 1.70 -13.38
C SER A 165 15.03 2.70 -12.99
N LEU A 166 14.95 3.84 -13.70
CA LEU A 166 13.90 4.83 -13.49
C LEU A 166 12.54 4.30 -13.94
N VAL A 167 12.47 3.66 -15.11
CA VAL A 167 11.22 3.08 -15.64
C VAL A 167 10.68 1.99 -14.71
N GLU A 168 11.57 1.16 -14.16
CA GLU A 168 11.20 0.13 -13.18
C GLU A 168 10.67 0.76 -11.89
N SER A 169 11.40 1.71 -11.32
CA SER A 169 10.98 2.38 -10.08
C SER A 169 9.65 3.13 -10.25
N ASP A 170 9.40 3.75 -11.40
CA ASP A 170 8.12 4.40 -11.71
C ASP A 170 6.97 3.41 -11.85
N SER A 171 7.23 2.25 -12.43
CA SER A 171 6.22 1.19 -12.53
C SER A 171 5.84 0.64 -11.15
N GLN A 172 6.84 0.46 -10.27
CA GLN A 172 6.62 0.05 -8.88
C GLN A 172 5.83 1.10 -8.08
N MET A 173 6.15 2.39 -8.28
CA MET A 173 5.46 3.49 -7.61
C MET A 173 3.96 3.48 -7.89
N ARG A 174 3.55 3.17 -9.12
CA ARG A 174 2.13 3.04 -9.49
C ARG A 174 1.40 1.98 -8.65
N ILE A 175 2.06 0.86 -8.40
CA ILE A 175 1.51 -0.23 -7.58
C ILE A 175 1.41 0.22 -6.12
N LEU A 176 2.45 0.82 -5.57
CA LEU A 176 2.48 1.33 -4.19
C LEU A 176 1.39 2.38 -3.92
N VAL A 177 1.18 3.32 -4.84
CA VAL A 177 0.07 4.30 -4.77
C VAL A 177 -1.28 3.59 -4.73
N SER A 178 -1.48 2.58 -5.58
CA SER A 178 -2.72 1.81 -5.60
C SER A 178 -2.95 1.08 -4.28
N MET A 179 -1.91 0.42 -3.75
CA MET A 179 -1.96 -0.27 -2.46
C MET A 179 -2.36 0.70 -1.34
N SER A 180 -1.72 1.88 -1.27
CA SER A 180 -2.00 2.91 -0.26
C SER A 180 -3.45 3.40 -0.30
N LEU A 181 -3.94 3.78 -1.49
CA LEU A 181 -5.32 4.22 -1.68
C LEU A 181 -6.35 3.13 -1.33
N VAL A 182 -6.09 1.87 -1.69
CA VAL A 182 -6.99 0.75 -1.36
C VAL A 182 -7.03 0.54 0.15
N THR A 183 -5.88 0.53 0.81
CA THR A 183 -5.83 0.37 2.27
C THR A 183 -6.54 1.51 3.00
N ALA A 184 -6.35 2.76 2.56
CA ALA A 184 -7.04 3.92 3.14
C ALA A 184 -8.56 3.85 2.93
N LYS A 185 -9.04 3.34 1.78
CA LYS A 185 -10.47 3.15 1.52
C LYS A 185 -11.12 2.14 2.47
N TYR A 186 -10.44 1.03 2.78
CA TYR A 186 -10.93 0.08 3.78
C TYR A 186 -11.03 0.72 5.18
N LEU A 187 -10.17 1.70 5.49
CA LEU A 187 -10.20 2.39 6.78
C LEU A 187 -11.28 3.47 6.88
N VAL A 188 -11.71 4.07 5.76
CA VAL A 188 -12.82 5.05 5.74
C VAL A 188 -14.18 4.37 5.82
N SER A 189 -14.33 3.21 5.17
CA SER A 189 -15.56 2.43 5.13
C SER A 189 -15.30 0.99 5.61
N PRO A 190 -15.05 0.80 6.93
CA PRO A 190 -14.68 -0.49 7.52
C PRO A 190 -15.82 -1.53 7.49
#